data_AF-A0A1V5JP91-F1
#
_entry.id   AF-A0A1V5JP91-F1
#
_cell.length_a   1.000
_cell.length_b   1.000
_cell.length_c   1.000
_cell.angle_alpha   90.00
_cell.angle_beta   90.00
_cell.angle_gamma   90.00
#
_symmetry.space_group_name_H-M   'P 1'
#
loop_
_entity.id
_entity.type
_entity.pdbx_description
1 polymer ?
#
loop_
_entity_poly.entity_id
_entity_poly.type
_entity_poly.pdbx_seq_one_letter_code
_entity_poly.pdbx_strand_id
1 'polypeptide(L)'
;MKEKLKLLPAYVSVIMGTTKNAGVHHQVLRTVAGLSLSFNNNLLENLMVIFNQFQAFLVLMLLLLPACKEKENCNYEYSLKKTGEKVFQLDDDTPPVSLSTAYYENNEKQFYLHLNDYRSKYLVYDYKTGNLLTRFTLSRYQNPYGWYFNSFDSIFVCARGLENLIFIADSSEYQKFRKNTESDLYDLTIPEVLCKPTNPVLFRGDTMFYSRIVIGVDPRTVKRSEIVLGGAYNLKTGERYNFIYFPSFMFVKNYGFIHYWYNHTCFSEEEMIVSFPASKYLYKYSLNNFASDSVICSSDYFEDIKPMTRSLRSVSYSQEESARYYASSPSYYAIYYDKYRKLYYRLAELPNRKNEFDTSEPMKSVRKRQTIIVLDKNFNKIAETYIGKSYRIISTLVTPDGLLLNRREPDESRMTFDIYQLVKNEI
;
A
#
# COMPACT_ATOMS: atom_id res chain seq x y z
N MET A 1 5.90 43.97 21.38
CA MET A 1 4.47 43.59 21.36
C MET A 1 4.34 42.43 20.37
N LYS A 2 4.56 41.15 20.66
CA LYS A 2 4.09 40.25 21.73
C LYS A 2 2.59 40.33 21.96
N GLU A 3 1.83 39.49 21.26
CA GLU A 3 0.77 38.71 21.91
C GLU A 3 0.66 37.31 21.26
N LYS A 4 0.98 36.32 22.08
CA LYS A 4 0.80 34.89 21.87
C LYS A 4 -0.56 34.52 22.45
N LEU A 5 -1.45 33.96 21.64
CA LEU A 5 -2.54 33.14 22.17
C LEU A 5 -1.94 31.86 22.78
N LYS A 6 -2.21 31.62 24.06
CA LYS A 6 -1.98 30.34 24.71
C LYS A 6 -3.06 30.06 25.76
N LEU A 7 -3.65 28.88 25.59
CA LEU A 7 -4.04 27.90 26.62
C LEU A 7 -5.34 28.12 27.41
N LEU A 8 -6.29 27.24 27.14
CA LEU A 8 -7.17 26.64 28.14
C LEU A 8 -6.76 25.16 28.30
N PRO A 9 -6.53 24.64 29.52
CA PRO A 9 -6.24 23.23 29.75
C PRO A 9 -7.48 22.45 30.21
N ALA A 10 -7.58 21.22 29.68
CA ALA A 10 -7.64 19.92 30.38
C ALA A 10 -8.69 19.60 31.48
N TYR A 11 -9.42 18.51 31.19
CA TYR A 11 -9.64 17.28 31.99
C TYR A 11 -10.47 17.26 33.30
N VAL A 12 -11.61 16.54 33.22
CA VAL A 12 -12.01 15.29 33.92
C VAL A 12 -11.75 15.08 35.43
N SER A 13 -12.89 14.96 36.15
CA SER A 13 -13.28 14.15 37.34
C SER A 13 -12.31 13.86 38.50
N VAL A 14 -12.79 14.11 39.74
CA VAL A 14 -12.52 13.29 40.94
C VAL A 14 -13.78 13.26 41.84
N ILE A 15 -14.12 12.05 42.31
CA ILE A 15 -15.12 11.74 43.35
C ILE A 15 -14.47 11.87 44.73
N MET A 16 -15.16 12.45 45.72
CA MET A 16 -15.34 11.96 47.11
C MET A 16 -15.75 13.08 48.08
N GLY A 17 -16.78 12.80 48.88
CA GLY A 17 -16.71 13.06 50.33
C GLY A 17 -17.40 14.30 50.91
N THR A 18 -18.41 14.00 51.73
CA THR A 18 -18.72 14.63 53.04
C THR A 18 -19.53 15.95 53.13
N THR A 19 -20.77 15.75 53.60
CA THR A 19 -21.45 16.39 54.75
C THR A 19 -22.07 17.80 54.68
N LYS A 20 -23.35 17.80 55.08
CA LYS A 20 -24.07 18.75 55.97
C LYS A 20 -24.53 20.11 55.42
N ASN A 21 -25.84 20.22 55.19
CA ASN A 21 -26.83 21.10 55.87
C ASN A 21 -27.96 21.44 54.87
N ALA A 22 -29.20 20.98 55.04
CA ALA A 22 -30.22 21.30 56.05
C ALA A 22 -31.12 22.50 55.65
N GLY A 23 -32.42 22.20 55.55
CA GLY A 23 -33.56 23.14 55.50
C GLY A 23 -34.11 23.37 54.08
N VAL A 24 -35.40 23.23 53.76
CA VAL A 24 -36.63 23.09 54.55
C VAL A 24 -37.70 22.52 53.58
N HIS A 25 -38.42 21.46 53.95
CA HIS A 25 -39.77 21.19 53.44
C HIS A 25 -40.56 20.40 54.49
N HIS A 26 -41.69 20.97 54.90
CA HIS A 26 -42.62 20.42 55.89
C HIS A 26 -43.83 19.83 55.17
N GLN A 27 -44.34 18.71 55.73
CA GLN A 27 -45.71 18.15 55.59
C GLN A 27 -46.03 17.54 54.20
N VAL A 28 -46.55 16.30 54.07
CA VAL A 28 -47.57 15.58 54.85
C VAL A 28 -47.34 14.06 54.74
N LEU A 29 -47.46 13.33 55.86
CA LEU A 29 -47.55 11.87 55.90
C LEU A 29 -48.56 11.47 56.98
N ARG A 30 -49.62 10.77 56.59
CA ARG A 30 -50.26 9.61 57.26
C ARG A 30 -51.74 9.51 56.88
N THR A 31 -52.12 8.42 56.24
CA THR A 31 -53.13 7.48 56.77
C THR A 31 -52.87 6.11 56.13
N VAL A 32 -52.57 5.12 56.96
CA VAL A 32 -52.54 3.70 56.65
C VAL A 32 -53.83 3.11 57.22
N ALA A 33 -54.60 2.35 56.45
CA ALA A 33 -55.17 1.05 56.85
C ALA A 33 -56.26 0.61 55.88
N GLY A 34 -56.17 -0.64 55.45
CA GLY A 34 -57.28 -1.41 54.90
C GLY A 34 -57.25 -1.53 53.39
N LEU A 35 -56.71 -2.64 52.90
CA LEU A 35 -57.26 -3.42 51.79
C LEU A 35 -56.47 -4.72 51.67
N SER A 36 -57.13 -5.83 51.98
CA SER A 36 -56.71 -7.19 51.70
C SER A 36 -56.52 -7.36 50.19
N LEU A 37 -55.28 -7.57 49.76
CA LEU A 37 -54.96 -7.94 48.38
C LEU A 37 -55.30 -9.42 48.18
N SER A 38 -56.42 -9.69 47.51
CA SER A 38 -56.63 -10.98 46.85
C SER A 38 -55.63 -11.08 45.70
N PHE A 39 -54.63 -11.94 45.83
CA PHE A 39 -53.72 -12.27 44.73
C PHE A 39 -54.50 -12.94 43.62
N ASN A 40 -54.62 -12.25 42.49
CA ASN A 40 -55.29 -12.77 41.30
C ASN A 40 -54.28 -13.65 40.55
N ASN A 41 -54.38 -14.98 40.70
CA ASN A 41 -53.48 -15.96 40.09
C ASN A 41 -53.34 -15.78 38.56
N ASN A 42 -54.37 -15.26 37.91
CA ASN A 42 -54.35 -14.95 36.47
C ASN A 42 -53.33 -13.87 36.09
N LEU A 43 -52.97 -12.95 36.99
CA LEU A 43 -51.98 -11.90 36.69
C LEU A 43 -50.55 -12.46 36.70
N LEU A 44 -50.26 -13.39 37.62
CA LEU A 44 -48.97 -14.07 37.72
C LEU A 44 -48.75 -15.04 36.55
N GLU A 45 -49.79 -15.78 36.15
CA GLU A 45 -49.74 -16.64 34.96
C GLU A 45 -49.52 -15.82 33.68
N ASN A 46 -50.24 -14.70 33.51
CA ASN A 46 -50.04 -13.82 32.37
C ASN A 46 -48.64 -13.18 32.35
N LEU A 47 -48.10 -12.80 33.52
CA LEU A 47 -46.73 -12.29 33.62
C LEU A 47 -45.68 -13.37 33.32
N MET A 48 -45.90 -14.62 33.73
CA MET A 48 -45.02 -15.73 33.36
C MET A 48 -45.06 -16.06 31.86
N VAL A 49 -46.25 -16.01 31.24
CA VAL A 49 -46.39 -16.20 29.78
C VAL A 49 -45.68 -15.08 29.02
N ILE A 50 -45.84 -13.83 29.45
CA ILE A 50 -45.14 -12.67 28.83
C ILE A 50 -43.63 -12.80 29.03
N PHE A 51 -43.17 -13.21 30.21
CA PHE A 51 -41.74 -13.40 30.49
C PHE A 51 -41.14 -14.54 29.65
N ASN A 52 -41.86 -15.67 29.50
CA ASN A 52 -41.44 -16.78 28.64
C ASN A 52 -41.45 -16.41 27.16
N GLN A 53 -42.43 -15.63 26.69
CA GLN A 53 -42.44 -15.11 25.33
C GLN A 53 -41.30 -14.11 25.09
N PHE A 54 -40.97 -13.29 26.08
CA PHE A 54 -39.84 -12.36 26.00
C PHE A 54 -38.49 -13.09 26.01
N GLN A 55 -38.34 -14.15 26.80
CA GLN A 55 -37.15 -15.02 26.76
C GLN A 55 -37.03 -15.76 25.43
N ALA A 56 -38.13 -16.30 24.89
CA ALA A 56 -38.14 -16.94 23.58
C ALA A 56 -37.77 -15.95 22.47
N PHE A 57 -38.23 -14.69 22.56
CA PHE A 57 -37.89 -13.63 21.62
C PHE A 57 -36.41 -13.21 21.72
N LEU A 58 -35.85 -13.17 22.94
CA LEU A 58 -34.42 -12.90 23.16
C LEU A 58 -33.53 -14.03 22.62
N VAL A 59 -33.93 -15.30 22.78
CA VAL A 59 -33.24 -16.44 22.19
C VAL A 59 -33.34 -16.42 20.66
N LEU A 60 -34.49 -16.05 20.10
CA LEU A 60 -34.66 -15.90 18.65
C LEU A 60 -33.82 -14.73 18.09
N MET A 61 -33.69 -13.62 18.82
CA MET A 61 -32.78 -12.53 18.44
C MET A 61 -31.31 -12.92 18.54
N LEU A 62 -30.92 -13.74 19.51
CA LEU A 62 -29.55 -14.28 19.62
C LEU A 62 -29.22 -15.28 18.50
N LEU A 63 -30.22 -16.01 17.99
CA LEU A 63 -30.10 -16.88 16.81
C LEU A 63 -30.09 -16.11 15.47
N LEU A 64 -30.55 -14.86 15.47
CA LEU A 64 -30.55 -13.96 14.31
C LEU A 64 -29.38 -12.96 14.32
N LEU A 65 -28.50 -13.01 15.32
CA LEU A 65 -27.21 -12.33 15.20
C LEU A 65 -26.47 -12.98 14.03
N PRO A 66 -26.12 -12.24 12.97
CA PRO A 66 -25.23 -12.79 11.97
C PRO A 66 -23.97 -13.17 12.73
N ALA A 67 -23.67 -14.47 12.76
CA ALA A 67 -22.35 -14.93 13.14
C ALA A 67 -21.39 -14.02 12.36
N CYS A 68 -20.58 -13.26 13.10
CA CYS A 68 -19.55 -12.43 12.54
C CYS A 68 -18.50 -13.40 11.98
N LYS A 69 -18.83 -14.01 10.84
CA LYS A 69 -17.92 -14.79 10.05
C LYS A 69 -16.94 -13.74 9.56
N GLU A 70 -15.74 -13.72 10.14
CA GLU A 70 -14.60 -13.26 9.37
C GLU A 70 -14.76 -13.94 8.01
N LYS A 71 -14.80 -13.13 6.95
CA LYS A 71 -14.98 -13.59 5.59
C LYS A 71 -13.71 -14.37 5.23
N GLU A 72 -13.56 -15.58 5.77
CA GLU A 72 -12.52 -16.52 5.43
C GLU A 72 -12.78 -16.93 3.99
N ASN A 73 -11.89 -16.41 3.15
CA ASN A 73 -11.48 -16.81 1.81
C ASN A 73 -12.55 -17.39 0.88
N CYS A 74 -12.67 -16.74 -0.29
CA CYS A 74 -13.04 -17.42 -1.52
C CYS A 74 -12.26 -18.75 -1.62
N ASN A 75 -12.97 -19.85 -1.94
CA ASN A 75 -12.44 -21.21 -2.03
C ASN A 75 -11.44 -21.34 -3.19
N TYR A 76 -10.27 -20.73 -3.05
CA TYR A 76 -9.16 -20.96 -3.95
C TYR A 76 -8.51 -22.30 -3.62
N GLU A 77 -8.10 -23.02 -4.66
CA GLU A 77 -7.28 -24.22 -4.49
C GLU A 77 -5.91 -23.88 -3.86
N TYR A 78 -5.48 -22.62 -3.94
CA TYR A 78 -4.17 -22.19 -3.47
C TYR A 78 -4.24 -21.01 -2.48
N SER A 79 -3.19 -20.87 -1.67
CA SER A 79 -2.94 -19.70 -0.82
C SER A 79 -1.44 -19.43 -0.69
N LEU A 80 -1.05 -18.20 -0.36
CA LEU A 80 0.32 -17.92 0.04
C LEU A 80 0.50 -18.29 1.52
N LYS A 81 1.49 -19.11 1.84
CA LYS A 81 1.87 -19.42 3.23
C LYS A 81 3.31 -19.02 3.48
N LYS A 82 3.58 -18.51 4.69
CA LYS A 82 4.93 -18.28 5.18
C LYS A 82 5.63 -19.63 5.33
N THR A 83 6.74 -19.84 4.63
CA THR A 83 7.52 -21.09 4.66
C THR A 83 8.91 -20.92 5.26
N GLY A 84 9.36 -19.69 5.47
CA GLY A 84 10.66 -19.42 6.08
C GLY A 84 10.92 -17.93 6.27
N GLU A 85 12.17 -17.59 6.57
CA GLU A 85 12.64 -16.21 6.68
C GLU A 85 14.09 -16.05 6.21
N LYS A 86 14.44 -14.82 5.83
CA LYS A 86 15.79 -14.37 5.51
C LYS A 86 16.14 -13.15 6.34
N VAL A 87 17.30 -13.17 6.98
CA VAL A 87 17.76 -12.11 7.86
C VAL A 87 19.09 -11.56 7.33
N PHE A 88 19.17 -10.24 7.22
CA PHE A 88 20.38 -9.51 6.85
C PHE A 88 20.75 -8.57 7.99
N GLN A 89 22.01 -8.62 8.43
CA GLN A 89 22.51 -7.72 9.47
C GLN A 89 22.78 -6.34 8.87
N LEU A 90 22.34 -5.29 9.57
CA LEU A 90 22.57 -3.90 9.18
C LEU A 90 23.68 -3.31 10.04
N ASP A 91 24.38 -2.32 9.49
CA ASP A 91 25.26 -1.45 10.27
C ASP A 91 24.47 -0.29 10.86
N ASP A 92 25.07 0.41 11.82
CA ASP A 92 24.42 1.52 12.56
C ASP A 92 24.00 2.70 11.67
N ASP A 93 24.46 2.75 10.42
CA ASP A 93 24.16 3.83 9.47
C ASP A 93 23.13 3.46 8.40
N THR A 94 22.61 2.22 8.40
CA THR A 94 21.68 1.73 7.37
C THR A 94 20.29 1.42 7.93
N PRO A 95 19.22 2.09 7.43
CA PRO A 95 17.87 1.81 7.86
C PRO A 95 17.35 0.45 7.33
N PRO A 96 16.43 -0.23 8.04
CA PRO A 96 15.84 -1.50 7.58
C PRO A 96 14.82 -1.35 6.45
N VAL A 97 14.62 -0.12 5.96
CA VAL A 97 13.76 0.19 4.82
C VAL A 97 14.63 0.80 3.72
N SER A 98 14.40 0.35 2.50
CA SER A 98 15.07 0.89 1.32
C SER A 98 14.09 1.06 0.18
N LEU A 99 14.26 2.15 -0.56
CA LEU A 99 13.53 2.43 -1.79
C LEU A 99 14.05 1.61 -2.98
N SER A 100 15.22 0.97 -2.86
CA SER A 100 15.78 0.07 -3.87
C SER A 100 16.40 -1.16 -3.25
N THR A 101 15.72 -2.28 -3.46
CA THR A 101 16.21 -3.61 -3.09
C THR A 101 16.21 -4.49 -4.34
N ALA A 102 17.17 -5.41 -4.42
CA ALA A 102 17.25 -6.32 -5.56
C ALA A 102 17.78 -7.68 -5.13
N TYR A 103 17.32 -8.70 -5.85
CA TYR A 103 17.94 -10.01 -5.90
C TYR A 103 18.72 -10.11 -7.19
N TYR A 104 19.98 -10.52 -7.12
CA TYR A 104 20.82 -10.70 -8.29
C TYR A 104 21.54 -12.04 -8.19
N GLU A 105 21.53 -12.81 -9.26
CA GLU A 105 22.24 -14.08 -9.34
C GLU A 105 23.10 -14.10 -10.60
N ASN A 106 24.30 -14.66 -10.47
CA ASN A 106 25.13 -15.07 -11.59
C ASN A 106 25.47 -16.57 -11.43
N ASN A 107 26.22 -17.14 -12.36
CA ASN A 107 26.52 -18.58 -12.39
C ASN A 107 27.21 -19.12 -11.12
N GLU A 108 27.72 -18.26 -10.24
CA GLU A 108 28.52 -18.66 -9.08
C GLU A 108 27.90 -18.23 -7.73
N LYS A 109 27.19 -17.10 -7.69
CA LYS A 109 26.77 -16.44 -6.45
C LYS A 109 25.39 -15.80 -6.58
N GLN A 110 24.72 -15.75 -5.43
CA GLN A 110 23.42 -15.13 -5.26
C GLN A 110 23.56 -13.99 -4.25
N PHE A 111 23.04 -12.83 -4.61
CA PHE A 111 23.21 -11.60 -3.87
C PHE A 111 21.87 -10.98 -3.53
N TYR A 112 21.82 -10.38 -2.36
CA TYR A 112 20.81 -9.41 -2.01
C TYR A 112 21.46 -8.03 -1.93
N LEU A 113 20.84 -7.05 -2.59
CA LEU A 113 21.29 -5.68 -2.61
C LEU A 113 20.29 -4.80 -1.89
N HIS A 114 20.82 -3.95 -1.02
CA HIS A 114 20.05 -3.00 -0.24
C HIS A 114 20.67 -1.61 -0.38
N LEU A 115 19.89 -0.66 -0.88
CA LEU A 115 20.34 0.72 -0.96
C LEU A 115 20.11 1.43 0.36
N ASN A 116 21.19 1.93 0.96
CA ASN A 116 21.10 2.99 1.94
C ASN A 116 20.84 4.31 1.20
N ASP A 117 19.57 4.71 1.14
CA ASP A 117 19.09 5.88 0.40
C ASP A 117 19.76 7.18 0.86
N TYR A 118 20.03 7.31 2.17
CA TYR A 118 20.65 8.50 2.77
C TYR A 118 22.11 8.68 2.40
N ARG A 119 22.80 7.59 2.10
CA ARG A 119 24.24 7.58 1.77
C ARG A 119 24.52 7.28 0.31
N SER A 120 23.47 7.02 -0.50
CA SER A 120 23.61 6.57 -1.89
C SER A 120 24.59 5.39 -2.01
N LYS A 121 24.47 4.43 -1.07
CA LYS A 121 25.42 3.32 -0.86
C LYS A 121 24.67 2.00 -0.95
N TYR A 122 25.06 1.13 -1.87
CA TYR A 122 24.55 -0.24 -1.91
C TYR A 122 25.36 -1.13 -0.98
N LEU A 123 24.65 -1.84 -0.11
CA LEU A 123 25.17 -2.95 0.67
C LEU A 123 24.88 -4.24 -0.10
N VAL A 124 25.91 -5.06 -0.29
CA VAL A 124 25.85 -6.31 -1.06
C VAL A 124 26.03 -7.47 -0.11
N TYR A 125 24.99 -8.26 0.04
CA TYR A 125 24.94 -9.42 0.91
C TYR A 125 25.02 -10.71 0.12
N ASP A 126 25.65 -11.73 0.70
CA ASP A 126 25.48 -13.11 0.26
C ASP A 126 24.05 -13.55 0.62
N TYR A 127 23.26 -13.90 -0.40
CA TYR A 127 21.84 -14.21 -0.20
C TYR A 127 21.61 -15.50 0.62
N LYS A 128 22.54 -16.46 0.52
CA LYS A 128 22.39 -17.75 1.20
C LYS A 128 22.63 -17.60 2.70
N THR A 129 23.73 -16.96 3.06
CA THR A 129 24.20 -16.82 4.45
C THR A 129 23.69 -15.57 5.16
N GLY A 130 23.26 -14.53 4.43
CA GLY A 130 22.85 -13.24 5.00
C GLY A 130 24.01 -12.34 5.41
N ASN A 131 25.26 -12.77 5.16
CA ASN A 131 26.46 -12.01 5.51
C ASN A 131 26.71 -10.88 4.52
N LEU A 132 27.14 -9.73 5.05
CA LEU A 132 27.59 -8.62 4.20
C LEU A 132 28.91 -9.00 3.53
N LEU A 133 28.96 -8.91 2.20
CA LEU A 133 30.15 -9.19 1.41
C LEU A 133 30.95 -7.93 1.09
N THR A 134 30.26 -6.88 0.63
CA THR A 134 30.91 -5.63 0.22
C THR A 134 29.90 -4.49 0.19
N ARG A 135 30.38 -3.28 -0.07
CA ARG A 135 29.60 -2.07 -0.26
C ARG A 135 30.17 -1.26 -1.42
N PHE A 136 29.33 -0.55 -2.16
CA PHE A 136 29.79 0.44 -3.13
C PHE A 136 28.89 1.67 -3.08
N THR A 137 29.48 2.84 -3.35
CA THR A 137 28.81 4.13 -3.26
C THR A 137 28.54 4.67 -4.65
N LEU A 138 27.49 5.49 -4.80
CA LEU A 138 27.13 6.17 -6.02
C LEU A 138 27.14 7.69 -5.75
N SER A 139 28.29 8.16 -5.26
CA SER A 139 28.47 9.47 -4.61
C SER A 139 28.13 10.67 -5.50
N ARG A 140 28.24 10.49 -6.82
CA ARG A 140 27.92 11.49 -7.85
C ARG A 140 26.42 11.80 -7.95
N TYR A 141 25.54 10.94 -7.45
CA TYR A 141 24.10 11.08 -7.59
C TYR A 141 23.44 11.28 -6.22
N GLN A 142 23.44 12.53 -5.75
CA GLN A 142 22.80 12.89 -4.48
C GLN A 142 21.30 13.16 -4.69
N ASN A 143 20.46 12.66 -3.77
CA ASN A 143 19.00 12.87 -3.75
C ASN A 143 18.24 12.51 -5.05
N PRO A 144 18.54 11.39 -5.74
CA PRO A 144 17.72 11.03 -6.89
C PRO A 144 16.34 10.55 -6.46
N TYR A 145 15.39 10.68 -7.37
CA TYR A 145 13.99 10.37 -7.16
C TYR A 145 13.69 8.87 -7.18
N GLY A 146 14.53 8.09 -7.86
CA GLY A 146 14.46 6.63 -7.91
C GLY A 146 15.81 5.97 -8.16
N TRP A 147 15.94 4.75 -7.67
CA TRP A 147 17.06 3.86 -7.93
C TRP A 147 16.51 2.48 -8.32
N TYR A 148 17.11 1.85 -9.32
CA TYR A 148 16.79 0.48 -9.69
C TYR A 148 18.06 -0.27 -10.08
N PHE A 149 18.39 -1.31 -9.32
CA PHE A 149 19.51 -2.18 -9.61
C PHE A 149 19.08 -3.28 -10.60
N ASN A 150 19.74 -3.37 -11.75
CA ASN A 150 19.54 -4.46 -12.71
C ASN A 150 20.72 -5.44 -12.70
N SER A 151 21.94 -4.90 -12.72
CA SER A 151 23.19 -5.67 -12.58
C SER A 151 24.28 -4.78 -12.02
N PHE A 152 25.42 -5.38 -11.66
CA PHE A 152 26.59 -4.61 -11.21
C PHE A 152 27.11 -3.63 -12.25
N ASP A 153 26.87 -3.90 -13.54
CA ASP A 153 27.24 -3.02 -14.65
C ASP A 153 26.09 -2.11 -15.10
N SER A 154 24.91 -2.15 -14.46
CA SER A 154 23.71 -1.42 -14.90
C SER A 154 22.82 -1.07 -13.72
N ILE A 155 23.13 0.05 -13.09
CA ILE A 155 22.39 0.61 -11.97
C ILE A 155 21.73 1.91 -12.40
N PHE A 156 20.40 1.91 -12.45
CA PHE A 156 19.57 3.03 -12.87
C PHE A 156 19.38 4.02 -11.73
N VAL A 157 19.58 5.30 -12.03
CA VAL A 157 19.44 6.40 -11.08
C VAL A 157 18.66 7.52 -11.72
N CYS A 158 17.39 7.68 -11.35
CA CYS A 158 16.51 8.70 -11.91
C CYS A 158 16.59 9.96 -11.04
N ALA A 159 17.35 10.96 -11.46
CA ALA A 159 17.47 12.23 -10.75
C ALA A 159 16.24 13.14 -10.97
N ARG A 160 15.92 13.97 -9.98
CA ARG A 160 14.85 14.97 -10.07
C ARG A 160 15.32 16.16 -10.90
N GLY A 161 14.56 16.60 -11.91
CA GLY A 161 14.87 17.76 -12.75
C GLY A 161 15.33 17.43 -14.18
N LEU A 162 16.09 18.37 -14.77
CA LEU A 162 16.27 18.58 -16.23
C LEU A 162 16.84 17.44 -17.06
N GLU A 163 17.44 16.42 -16.45
CA GLU A 163 18.25 15.49 -17.24
C GLU A 163 17.66 14.08 -17.40
N ASN A 164 16.59 13.69 -16.67
CA ASN A 164 15.93 12.36 -16.76
C ASN A 164 16.94 11.22 -17.06
N LEU A 165 18.09 11.24 -16.37
CA LEU A 165 19.23 10.44 -16.77
C LEU A 165 19.03 9.01 -16.31
N ILE A 166 19.34 8.09 -17.19
CA ILE A 166 19.54 6.70 -16.84
C ILE A 166 21.04 6.46 -16.90
N PHE A 167 21.62 6.45 -15.71
CA PHE A 167 22.99 6.01 -15.55
C PHE A 167 23.01 4.50 -15.63
N ILE A 168 24.07 4.02 -16.27
CA ILE A 168 24.52 2.65 -16.17
C ILE A 168 25.86 2.82 -15.48
N ALA A 169 25.84 2.84 -14.15
CA ALA A 169 27.05 2.80 -13.35
C ALA A 169 27.47 1.34 -13.21
N ASP A 170 28.76 1.07 -13.34
CA ASP A 170 29.31 -0.15 -12.77
C ASP A 170 29.61 0.05 -11.27
N SER A 171 29.92 -1.03 -10.55
CA SER A 171 30.27 -0.97 -9.12
C SER A 171 31.56 -0.18 -8.81
N SER A 172 32.25 0.34 -9.82
CA SER A 172 33.44 1.19 -9.69
C SER A 172 33.15 2.69 -9.88
N GLU A 173 31.87 3.08 -9.93
CA GLU A 173 31.41 4.45 -10.24
C GLU A 173 31.72 4.91 -11.69
N TYR A 174 32.12 4.00 -12.58
CA TYR A 174 32.38 4.33 -13.98
C TYR A 174 31.06 4.54 -14.73
N GLN A 175 31.00 5.65 -15.48
CA GLN A 175 29.79 6.12 -16.15
C GLN A 175 29.72 5.56 -17.58
N LYS A 176 28.86 4.56 -17.82
CA LYS A 176 28.76 3.93 -19.15
C LYS A 176 27.87 4.68 -20.14
N PHE A 177 26.94 5.52 -19.66
CA PHE A 177 26.00 6.22 -20.53
C PHE A 177 25.45 7.52 -19.92
N ARG A 178 25.37 8.59 -20.73
CA ARG A 178 24.65 9.84 -20.45
C ARG A 178 23.86 10.20 -21.71
N LYS A 179 22.54 10.04 -21.68
CA LYS A 179 21.68 10.55 -22.75
C LYS A 179 20.52 11.31 -22.13
N ASN A 180 20.53 12.62 -22.36
CA ASN A 180 19.45 13.47 -21.94
C ASN A 180 18.17 13.07 -22.70
N THR A 181 17.09 12.79 -21.99
CA THR A 181 15.80 12.43 -22.60
C THR A 181 14.83 13.61 -22.62
N GLU A 182 15.22 14.87 -22.47
CA GLU A 182 14.38 16.04 -22.78
C GLU A 182 15.23 17.33 -22.74
N SER A 183 14.92 18.32 -23.59
CA SER A 183 15.59 19.62 -23.52
C SER A 183 15.14 20.37 -22.27
N ASP A 184 16.12 20.82 -21.49
CA ASP A 184 16.12 21.80 -20.41
C ASP A 184 14.83 22.64 -20.27
N LEU A 185 14.00 22.39 -19.25
CA LEU A 185 13.36 23.36 -18.33
C LEU A 185 12.61 22.64 -17.18
N TYR A 186 12.70 23.16 -15.95
CA TYR A 186 12.06 22.58 -14.75
C TYR A 186 10.57 22.90 -14.82
N ASP A 187 9.77 21.95 -15.31
CA ASP A 187 8.33 22.05 -15.36
C ASP A 187 7.71 20.92 -14.52
N LEU A 188 7.01 21.30 -13.45
CA LEU A 188 6.32 20.37 -12.54
C LEU A 188 5.17 19.60 -13.20
N THR A 189 4.79 19.97 -14.43
CA THR A 189 3.83 19.22 -15.25
C THR A 189 4.48 18.10 -16.07
N ILE A 190 5.82 18.05 -16.15
CA ILE A 190 6.53 16.98 -16.85
C ILE A 190 6.57 15.73 -15.96
N PRO A 191 6.02 14.59 -16.41
CA PRO A 191 6.10 13.35 -15.65
C PRO A 191 7.56 12.89 -15.48
N GLU A 192 7.97 12.62 -14.23
CA GLU A 192 9.31 12.18 -13.85
C GLU A 192 9.45 10.66 -14.06
N VAL A 193 10.57 10.18 -14.61
CA VAL A 193 10.82 8.72 -14.74
C VAL A 193 10.91 8.07 -13.36
N LEU A 194 10.15 7.00 -13.17
CA LEU A 194 10.25 6.13 -12.00
C LEU A 194 11.16 4.95 -12.32
N CYS A 195 12.24 4.82 -11.57
CA CYS A 195 13.03 3.58 -11.48
C CYS A 195 13.09 3.15 -10.02
N LYS A 196 12.28 2.14 -9.67
CA LYS A 196 12.17 1.55 -8.32
C LYS A 196 11.81 0.06 -8.48
N PRO A 197 11.95 -0.78 -7.45
CA PRO A 197 11.47 -2.17 -7.53
C PRO A 197 9.97 -2.29 -7.87
N THR A 198 9.16 -1.29 -7.50
CA THR A 198 7.72 -1.19 -7.83
C THR A 198 7.43 -0.61 -9.22
N ASN A 199 8.47 -0.11 -9.89
CA ASN A 199 8.46 0.52 -11.20
C ASN A 199 9.80 0.24 -11.90
N PRO A 200 10.09 -1.03 -12.25
CA PRO A 200 11.36 -1.40 -12.84
C PRO A 200 11.54 -0.73 -14.21
N VAL A 201 12.77 -0.78 -14.73
CA VAL A 201 13.11 -0.40 -16.11
C VAL A 201 13.60 -1.65 -16.83
N LEU A 202 13.17 -1.87 -18.07
CA LEU A 202 13.56 -3.03 -18.88
C LEU A 202 14.31 -2.60 -20.14
N PHE A 203 15.37 -3.33 -20.50
CA PHE A 203 16.11 -3.16 -21.74
C PHE A 203 15.90 -4.35 -22.66
N ARG A 204 15.67 -4.08 -23.95
CA ARG A 204 15.68 -5.07 -25.04
C ARG A 204 16.44 -4.51 -26.22
N GLY A 205 17.67 -5.01 -26.41
CA GLY A 205 18.61 -4.40 -27.35
C GLY A 205 18.80 -2.92 -27.03
N ASP A 206 18.56 -2.06 -28.01
CA ASP A 206 18.68 -0.60 -27.86
C ASP A 206 17.42 0.07 -27.30
N THR A 207 16.38 -0.68 -26.94
CA THR A 207 15.10 -0.12 -26.48
C THR A 207 14.94 -0.25 -24.97
N MET A 208 14.62 0.87 -24.33
CA MET A 208 14.33 0.99 -22.91
C MET A 208 12.84 1.18 -22.68
N PHE A 209 12.26 0.39 -21.80
CA PHE A 209 10.86 0.46 -21.38
C PHE A 209 10.79 0.98 -19.96
N TYR A 210 9.95 1.99 -19.72
CA TYR A 210 9.91 2.70 -18.45
C TYR A 210 8.52 3.28 -18.15
N SER A 211 8.29 3.58 -16.87
CA SER A 211 7.14 4.34 -16.40
C SER A 211 7.54 5.70 -15.84
N ARG A 212 6.62 6.66 -15.86
CA ARG A 212 6.74 7.99 -15.29
C ARG A 212 5.65 8.22 -14.25
N ILE A 213 5.86 9.16 -13.35
CA ILE A 213 4.84 9.69 -12.45
C ILE A 213 4.71 11.19 -12.65
N VAL A 214 3.50 11.69 -12.53
CA VAL A 214 3.25 13.12 -12.42
C VAL A 214 2.55 13.41 -11.11
N ILE A 215 3.10 14.36 -10.36
CA ILE A 215 2.57 14.80 -9.07
C ILE A 215 2.06 16.22 -9.24
N GLY A 216 0.87 16.51 -8.71
CA GLY A 216 0.34 17.88 -8.70
C GLY A 216 -0.30 18.32 -10.01
N VAL A 217 -0.59 17.38 -10.93
CA VAL A 217 -1.47 17.65 -12.07
C VAL A 217 -2.86 18.01 -11.57
N ASP A 218 -3.39 19.10 -12.09
CA ASP A 218 -4.80 19.41 -11.98
C ASP A 218 -5.54 18.84 -13.20
N PRO A 219 -6.32 17.74 -13.06
CA PRO A 219 -7.07 17.15 -14.17
C PRO A 219 -8.17 18.08 -14.73
N ARG A 220 -8.41 19.23 -14.10
CA ARG A 220 -9.31 20.28 -14.64
C ARG A 220 -8.63 21.15 -15.68
N THR A 221 -7.31 21.27 -15.64
CA THR A 221 -6.54 22.17 -16.51
C THR A 221 -5.70 21.43 -17.54
N VAL A 222 -5.38 20.15 -17.29
CA VAL A 222 -4.58 19.32 -18.19
C VAL A 222 -5.43 18.21 -18.81
N LYS A 223 -5.30 17.98 -20.12
CA LYS A 223 -5.98 16.87 -20.78
C LYS A 223 -5.26 15.56 -20.48
N ARG A 224 -6.01 14.47 -20.31
CA ARG A 224 -5.45 13.11 -20.17
C ARG A 224 -4.41 12.76 -21.23
N SER A 225 -4.64 13.14 -22.48
CA SER A 225 -3.75 12.86 -23.61
C SER A 225 -2.40 13.57 -23.53
N GLU A 226 -2.31 14.66 -22.76
CA GLU A 226 -1.09 15.44 -22.56
C GLU A 226 -0.17 14.80 -21.50
N ILE A 227 -0.68 13.84 -20.72
CA ILE A 227 0.05 13.17 -19.65
C ILE A 227 0.42 11.76 -20.07
N VAL A 228 1.69 11.62 -20.45
CA VAL A 228 2.30 10.33 -20.77
C VAL A 228 3.00 9.77 -19.54
N LEU A 229 2.56 8.59 -19.09
CA LEU A 229 3.10 7.91 -17.92
C LEU A 229 4.14 6.85 -18.26
N GLY A 230 4.66 6.84 -19.48
CA GLY A 230 5.73 5.95 -19.91
C GLY A 230 5.51 5.33 -21.27
N GLY A 231 6.47 4.50 -21.65
CA GLY A 231 6.54 3.91 -22.97
C GLY A 231 7.89 3.30 -23.27
N ALA A 232 8.27 3.32 -24.55
CA ALA A 232 9.54 2.85 -25.05
C ALA A 232 10.40 4.02 -25.55
N TYR A 233 11.71 3.95 -25.32
CA TYR A 233 12.71 4.89 -25.80
C TYR A 233 13.88 4.14 -26.42
N ASN A 234 14.19 4.45 -27.69
CA ASN A 234 15.34 3.89 -28.36
C ASN A 234 16.61 4.70 -28.00
N LEU A 235 17.57 4.05 -27.36
CA LEU A 235 18.81 4.66 -26.86
C LEU A 235 19.77 5.04 -27.98
N LYS A 236 19.66 4.41 -29.15
CA LYS A 236 20.46 4.71 -30.32
C LYS A 236 19.86 5.86 -31.12
N THR A 237 18.61 5.73 -31.58
CA THR A 237 17.94 6.71 -32.45
C THR A 237 17.36 7.90 -31.68
N GLY A 238 17.02 7.73 -30.41
CA GLY A 238 16.30 8.74 -29.61
C GLY A 238 14.78 8.76 -29.84
N GLU A 239 14.25 7.86 -30.66
CA GLU A 239 12.82 7.74 -30.92
C GLU A 239 12.05 7.31 -29.67
N ARG A 240 10.82 7.81 -29.55
CA ARG A 240 9.91 7.52 -28.44
C ARG A 240 8.59 6.97 -28.94
N TYR A 241 8.09 5.99 -28.21
CA TYR A 241 6.75 5.48 -28.39
C TYR A 241 6.03 5.49 -27.05
N ASN A 242 5.00 6.34 -26.94
CA ASN A 242 4.25 6.59 -25.71
C ASN A 242 2.97 5.75 -25.71
N PHE A 243 2.76 4.94 -24.67
CA PHE A 243 1.58 4.06 -24.60
C PHE A 243 0.97 3.93 -23.20
N ILE A 244 1.65 4.41 -22.16
CA ILE A 244 1.08 4.39 -20.81
C ILE A 244 0.40 5.73 -20.56
N TYR A 245 -0.89 5.67 -20.24
CA TYR A 245 -1.71 6.82 -19.91
C TYR A 245 -2.52 6.49 -18.67
N PHE A 246 -2.94 7.52 -17.93
CA PHE A 246 -3.92 7.32 -16.87
C PHE A 246 -5.20 6.67 -17.41
N PRO A 247 -5.92 5.86 -16.61
CA PRO A 247 -7.28 5.48 -16.93
C PRO A 247 -8.18 6.71 -17.06
N SER A 248 -9.16 6.68 -17.98
CA SER A 248 -10.03 7.84 -18.24
C SER A 248 -10.79 8.32 -17.00
N PHE A 249 -11.18 7.40 -16.12
CA PHE A 249 -11.93 7.73 -14.91
C PHE A 249 -11.16 8.64 -13.93
N MET A 250 -9.81 8.65 -13.98
CA MET A 250 -8.96 9.49 -13.13
C MET A 250 -9.12 10.99 -13.40
N PHE A 251 -9.58 11.37 -14.60
CA PHE A 251 -9.78 12.77 -14.99
C PHE A 251 -11.21 13.28 -14.75
N VAL A 252 -12.10 12.42 -14.26
CA VAL A 252 -13.51 12.77 -14.00
C VAL A 252 -13.92 12.55 -12.54
N LYS A 253 -13.17 11.74 -11.79
CA LYS A 253 -13.42 11.41 -10.38
C LYS A 253 -12.29 11.95 -9.50
N ASN A 254 -12.64 12.34 -8.26
CA ASN A 254 -11.68 12.82 -7.29
C ASN A 254 -11.24 11.69 -6.34
N TYR A 255 -9.96 11.33 -6.37
CA TYR A 255 -9.38 10.35 -5.45
C TYR A 255 -8.48 11.01 -4.38
N GLY A 256 -8.38 12.35 -4.35
CA GLY A 256 -7.80 13.16 -3.28
C GLY A 256 -6.30 13.01 -3.04
N PHE A 257 -5.88 11.82 -2.63
CA PHE A 257 -4.54 11.57 -2.12
C PHE A 257 -3.55 11.30 -3.25
N ILE A 258 -2.33 11.83 -3.09
CA ILE A 258 -1.25 11.72 -4.07
C ILE A 258 -0.97 10.26 -4.43
N HIS A 259 -1.14 9.30 -3.52
CA HIS A 259 -0.94 7.87 -3.80
C HIS A 259 -1.83 7.34 -4.93
N TYR A 260 -3.02 7.90 -5.17
CA TYR A 260 -3.86 7.47 -6.29
C TYR A 260 -3.35 7.93 -7.66
N TRP A 261 -2.41 8.88 -7.68
CA TRP A 261 -1.73 9.35 -8.90
C TRP A 261 -0.47 8.56 -9.23
N TYR A 262 -0.05 7.64 -8.36
CA TYR A 262 1.02 6.71 -8.67
C TYR A 262 0.52 5.64 -9.64
N ASN A 263 1.44 5.11 -10.43
CA ASN A 263 1.28 3.83 -11.10
C ASN A 263 2.41 2.91 -10.64
N HIS A 264 2.15 1.61 -10.68
CA HIS A 264 3.15 0.59 -10.40
C HIS A 264 3.23 -0.36 -11.58
N THR A 265 4.42 -0.85 -11.87
CA THR A 265 4.66 -1.65 -13.07
C THR A 265 5.49 -2.87 -12.79
N CYS A 266 5.34 -3.88 -13.64
CA CYS A 266 6.30 -4.97 -13.75
C CYS A 266 6.40 -5.41 -15.21
N PHE A 267 7.40 -6.26 -15.49
CA PHE A 267 7.61 -6.83 -16.81
C PHE A 267 7.58 -8.35 -16.74
N SER A 268 6.93 -8.94 -17.73
CA SER A 268 7.12 -10.33 -18.13
C SER A 268 8.05 -10.38 -19.36
N GLU A 269 8.20 -11.57 -19.94
CA GLU A 269 8.94 -11.77 -21.19
C GLU A 269 8.24 -11.17 -22.42
N GLU A 270 6.96 -10.82 -22.35
CA GLU A 270 6.21 -10.33 -23.51
C GLU A 270 5.47 -9.03 -23.26
N GLU A 271 5.19 -8.71 -22.00
CA GLU A 271 4.28 -7.65 -21.63
C GLU A 271 4.83 -6.80 -20.49
N MET A 272 4.53 -5.49 -20.55
CA MET A 272 4.54 -4.59 -19.41
C MET A 272 3.15 -4.55 -18.77
N ILE A 273 3.09 -4.70 -17.46
CA ILE A 273 1.84 -4.69 -16.69
C ILE A 273 1.82 -3.44 -15.83
N VAL A 274 0.69 -2.73 -15.79
CA VAL A 274 0.50 -1.50 -15.02
C VAL A 274 -0.68 -1.66 -14.06
N SER A 275 -0.43 -1.41 -12.78
CA SER A 275 -1.43 -1.35 -11.71
C SER A 275 -1.63 0.11 -11.27
N PHE A 276 -2.85 0.61 -11.42
CA PHE A 276 -3.24 1.90 -10.86
C PHE A 276 -3.97 1.70 -9.53
N PRO A 277 -3.63 2.44 -8.46
CA PRO A 277 -4.21 2.25 -7.14
C PRO A 277 -5.73 2.38 -7.09
N ALA A 278 -6.33 3.23 -7.93
CA ALA A 278 -7.78 3.42 -8.02
C ALA A 278 -8.51 2.50 -9.01
N SER A 279 -7.83 1.52 -9.62
CA SER A 279 -8.37 0.71 -10.72
C SER A 279 -8.44 -0.77 -10.38
N LYS A 280 -9.61 -1.40 -10.55
CA LYS A 280 -9.72 -2.87 -10.50
C LYS A 280 -9.01 -3.58 -11.65
N TYR A 281 -8.73 -2.87 -12.75
CA TYR A 281 -8.04 -3.42 -13.91
C TYR A 281 -6.52 -3.38 -13.74
N LEU A 282 -5.85 -4.43 -14.23
CA LEU A 282 -4.47 -4.39 -14.67
C LEU A 282 -4.43 -4.06 -16.15
N TYR A 283 -3.56 -3.14 -16.55
CA TYR A 283 -3.38 -2.74 -17.94
C TYR A 283 -2.13 -3.43 -18.47
N LYS A 284 -2.25 -4.06 -19.63
CA LYS A 284 -1.20 -4.85 -20.25
C LYS A 284 -0.78 -4.17 -21.54
N TYR A 285 0.52 -4.12 -21.79
CA TYR A 285 1.10 -3.54 -22.99
C TYR A 285 2.12 -4.52 -23.56
N SER A 286 1.93 -4.94 -24.81
CA SER A 286 2.88 -5.81 -25.50
C SER A 286 4.21 -5.09 -25.70
N LEU A 287 5.31 -5.77 -25.38
CA LEU A 287 6.66 -5.26 -25.61
C LEU A 287 7.12 -5.42 -27.06
N ASN A 288 6.37 -6.17 -27.88
CA ASN A 288 6.72 -6.46 -29.27
C ASN A 288 6.05 -5.50 -30.27
N ASN A 289 4.75 -5.24 -30.10
CA ASN A 289 3.96 -4.43 -31.02
C ASN A 289 3.22 -3.26 -30.34
N PHE A 290 3.43 -3.07 -29.03
CA PHE A 290 2.80 -2.04 -28.22
C PHE A 290 1.27 -2.04 -28.20
N ALA A 291 0.62 -3.14 -28.60
CA ALA A 291 -0.80 -3.34 -28.40
C ALA A 291 -1.12 -3.34 -26.90
N SER A 292 -2.30 -2.82 -26.54
CA SER A 292 -2.73 -2.72 -25.15
C SER A 292 -4.05 -3.44 -24.90
N ASP A 293 -4.16 -4.08 -23.74
CA ASP A 293 -5.41 -4.67 -23.25
C ASP A 293 -5.54 -4.47 -21.73
N SER A 294 -6.66 -4.86 -21.13
CA SER A 294 -6.86 -4.80 -19.69
C SER A 294 -7.63 -6.01 -19.17
N VAL A 295 -7.27 -6.46 -17.97
CA VAL A 295 -7.91 -7.59 -17.28
C VAL A 295 -8.41 -7.16 -15.91
N ILE A 296 -9.59 -7.64 -15.51
CA ILE A 296 -10.12 -7.40 -14.16
C ILE A 296 -9.32 -8.24 -13.16
N CYS A 297 -8.76 -7.58 -12.16
CA CYS A 297 -8.02 -8.22 -11.07
C CYS A 297 -8.44 -7.59 -9.73
N SER A 298 -9.68 -7.83 -9.31
CA SER A 298 -10.21 -7.28 -8.06
C SER A 298 -9.87 -8.11 -6.84
N SER A 299 -9.71 -7.42 -5.70
CA SER A 299 -9.68 -8.06 -4.38
C SER A 299 -11.08 -8.58 -4.01
N ASP A 300 -11.15 -9.71 -3.31
CA ASP A 300 -12.39 -10.26 -2.74
C ASP A 300 -12.81 -9.57 -1.42
N TYR A 301 -11.91 -8.76 -0.88
CA TYR A 301 -12.09 -8.06 0.40
C TYR A 301 -12.78 -6.69 0.26
N PHE A 302 -12.94 -6.17 -0.96
CA PHE A 302 -13.69 -4.95 -1.25
C PHE A 302 -14.23 -4.93 -2.68
N GLU A 303 -15.39 -4.31 -2.88
CA GLU A 303 -16.07 -4.29 -4.19
C GLU A 303 -15.51 -3.24 -5.15
N ASP A 304 -15.33 -2.00 -4.67
CA ASP A 304 -14.90 -0.88 -5.49
C ASP A 304 -14.15 0.19 -4.67
N ILE A 305 -13.40 1.03 -5.37
CA ILE A 305 -12.69 2.18 -4.82
C ILE A 305 -13.53 3.42 -5.12
N LYS A 306 -14.34 3.80 -4.14
CA LYS A 306 -15.26 4.94 -4.27
C LYS A 306 -14.46 6.24 -4.24
N PRO A 307 -14.67 7.17 -5.20
CA PRO A 307 -14.04 8.49 -5.14
C PRO A 307 -14.50 9.27 -3.90
N MET A 308 -13.76 10.32 -3.56
CA MET A 308 -14.19 11.29 -2.55
C MET A 308 -15.56 11.88 -2.92
N THR A 309 -16.38 12.12 -1.90
CA THR A 309 -17.68 12.81 -2.06
C THR A 309 -17.52 14.20 -2.68
N ARG A 310 -16.41 14.90 -2.38
CA ARG A 310 -16.12 16.19 -2.99
C ARG A 310 -15.79 16.02 -4.46
N SER A 311 -16.47 16.81 -5.29
CA SER A 311 -16.23 16.86 -6.73
C SER A 311 -14.78 17.21 -7.06
N LEU A 312 -14.31 16.76 -8.21
CA LEU A 312 -12.99 17.14 -8.74
C LEU A 312 -12.86 18.67 -8.92
N ARG A 313 -13.98 19.38 -9.11
CA ARG A 313 -14.05 20.84 -9.28
C ARG A 313 -13.89 21.62 -7.97
N SER A 314 -13.90 20.96 -6.80
CA SER A 314 -13.70 21.64 -5.51
C SER A 314 -12.28 22.21 -5.41
N VAL A 315 -12.16 23.47 -4.98
CA VAL A 315 -10.92 24.27 -5.12
C VAL A 315 -9.89 24.00 -4.01
N SER A 316 -10.29 23.36 -2.90
CA SER A 316 -9.36 22.99 -1.83
C SER A 316 -9.78 21.70 -1.10
N TYR A 317 -8.79 20.89 -0.76
CA TYR A 317 -8.88 19.83 0.24
C TYR A 317 -7.65 19.92 1.14
N SER A 318 -7.83 19.71 2.45
CA SER A 318 -6.69 19.66 3.36
C SER A 318 -5.92 18.34 3.18
N GLN A 319 -4.62 18.33 3.48
CA GLN A 319 -3.83 17.09 3.51
C GLN A 319 -4.46 16.04 4.46
N GLU A 320 -5.09 16.52 5.52
CA GLU A 320 -5.81 15.70 6.49
C GLU A 320 -7.07 15.06 5.90
N GLU A 321 -7.92 15.81 5.19
CA GLU A 321 -9.10 15.25 4.50
C GLU A 321 -8.67 14.17 3.51
N SER A 322 -7.60 14.46 2.77
CA SER A 322 -7.03 13.55 1.78
C SER A 322 -6.53 12.25 2.42
N ALA A 323 -5.86 12.33 3.57
CA ALA A 323 -5.38 11.14 4.26
C ALA A 323 -6.44 10.37 5.02
N ARG A 324 -7.44 11.05 5.59
CA ARG A 324 -8.65 10.41 6.11
C ARG A 324 -9.29 9.56 5.02
N TYR A 325 -9.44 10.13 3.83
CA TYR A 325 -9.96 9.40 2.68
C TYR A 325 -9.06 8.21 2.30
N TYR A 326 -7.74 8.41 2.17
CA TYR A 326 -6.82 7.31 1.82
C TYR A 326 -6.84 6.16 2.84
N ALA A 327 -6.79 6.47 4.14
CA ALA A 327 -6.83 5.48 5.20
C ALA A 327 -8.15 4.71 5.27
N SER A 328 -9.27 5.36 4.93
CA SER A 328 -10.61 4.77 4.97
C SER A 328 -11.07 4.14 3.64
N SER A 329 -10.30 4.31 2.56
CA SER A 329 -10.63 3.78 1.24
C SER A 329 -9.70 2.64 0.86
N PRO A 330 -10.16 1.58 0.15
CA PRO A 330 -9.27 0.56 -0.38
C PRO A 330 -8.40 1.11 -1.52
N SER A 331 -7.25 0.50 -1.78
CA SER A 331 -6.40 0.85 -2.92
C SER A 331 -5.64 -0.38 -3.40
N TYR A 332 -5.36 -0.47 -4.70
CA TYR A 332 -4.34 -1.38 -5.20
C TYR A 332 -2.96 -0.75 -5.04
N TYR A 333 -1.92 -1.58 -5.10
CA TYR A 333 -0.54 -1.15 -5.03
C TYR A 333 0.28 -1.85 -6.11
N ALA A 334 1.56 -2.08 -5.83
CA ALA A 334 2.52 -2.72 -6.70
C ALA A 334 2.08 -4.11 -7.19
N ILE A 335 2.51 -4.39 -8.41
CA ILE A 335 2.37 -5.67 -9.10
C ILE A 335 3.78 -6.21 -9.33
N TYR A 336 4.00 -7.50 -9.04
CA TYR A 336 5.28 -8.16 -9.24
C TYR A 336 5.08 -9.36 -10.15
N TYR A 337 5.99 -9.56 -11.10
CA TYR A 337 6.04 -10.78 -11.89
C TYR A 337 7.05 -11.76 -11.28
N ASP A 338 6.58 -12.97 -11.04
CA ASP A 338 7.41 -14.07 -10.61
C ASP A 338 7.94 -14.85 -11.81
N LYS A 339 9.18 -14.55 -12.22
CA LYS A 339 9.81 -15.26 -13.35
C LYS A 339 10.08 -16.74 -13.07
N TYR A 340 10.20 -17.15 -11.81
CA TYR A 340 10.54 -18.53 -11.42
C TYR A 340 9.32 -19.44 -11.48
N ARG A 341 8.14 -18.92 -11.11
CA ARG A 341 6.87 -19.66 -11.05
C ARG A 341 5.86 -19.24 -12.12
N LYS A 342 6.17 -18.20 -12.91
CA LYS A 342 5.30 -17.60 -13.93
C LYS A 342 3.96 -17.16 -13.35
N LEU A 343 4.02 -16.43 -12.24
CA LEU A 343 2.87 -15.90 -11.51
C LEU A 343 2.94 -14.37 -11.45
N TYR A 344 1.82 -13.73 -11.13
CA TYR A 344 1.79 -12.31 -10.77
C TYR A 344 1.26 -12.12 -9.35
N TYR A 345 1.91 -11.24 -8.60
CA TYR A 345 1.50 -10.84 -7.25
C TYR A 345 1.04 -9.39 -7.26
N ARG A 346 -0.27 -9.16 -7.15
CA ARG A 346 -0.84 -7.82 -7.03
C ARG A 346 -1.15 -7.52 -5.57
N LEU A 347 -0.54 -6.48 -5.02
CA LEU A 347 -0.86 -6.02 -3.69
C LEU A 347 -2.13 -5.17 -3.68
N ALA A 348 -2.92 -5.34 -2.62
CA ALA A 348 -4.04 -4.47 -2.30
C ALA A 348 -4.01 -4.07 -0.82
N GLU A 349 -4.47 -2.86 -0.54
CA GLU A 349 -4.55 -2.27 0.79
C GLU A 349 -6.02 -2.08 1.17
N LEU A 350 -6.41 -2.72 2.25
CA LEU A 350 -7.75 -2.67 2.82
C LEU A 350 -7.95 -1.40 3.64
N PRO A 351 -9.18 -0.87 3.73
CA PRO A 351 -9.50 0.21 4.65
C PRO A 351 -9.09 -0.11 6.08
N ASN A 352 -8.61 0.91 6.79
CA ASN A 352 -8.44 0.81 8.22
C ASN A 352 -9.79 0.64 8.91
N ARG A 353 -9.79 -0.19 9.95
CA ARG A 353 -10.96 -0.31 10.81
C ARG A 353 -11.16 1.03 11.53
N LYS A 354 -12.40 1.36 11.89
CA LYS A 354 -12.72 2.66 12.55
C LYS A 354 -11.88 2.91 13.82
N ASN A 355 -11.56 1.86 14.57
CA ASN A 355 -10.74 1.91 15.77
C ASN A 355 -9.22 1.94 15.53
N GLU A 356 -8.76 1.74 14.28
CA GLU A 356 -7.36 1.86 13.88
C GLU A 356 -7.05 3.26 13.32
N PHE A 357 -8.07 4.11 13.18
CA PHE A 357 -7.94 5.45 12.65
C PHE A 357 -7.88 6.48 13.78
N ASP A 358 -6.70 7.06 14.01
CA ASP A 358 -6.52 8.20 14.87
C ASP A 358 -7.04 9.46 14.18
N THR A 359 -8.19 9.96 14.66
CA THR A 359 -8.78 11.19 14.16
C THR A 359 -8.03 12.44 14.56
N SER A 360 -7.14 12.41 15.54
CA SER A 360 -6.29 13.54 15.89
C SER A 360 -5.00 13.57 15.05
N GLU A 361 -4.53 12.40 14.61
CA GLU A 361 -3.30 12.26 13.82
C GLU A 361 -3.51 11.40 12.54
N PRO A 362 -4.29 11.92 11.57
CA PRO A 362 -4.68 11.18 10.37
C PRO A 362 -3.48 10.71 9.53
N MET A 363 -2.38 11.47 9.54
CA MET A 363 -1.11 11.11 8.88
C MET A 363 -0.48 9.83 9.45
N LYS A 364 -0.65 9.56 10.76
CA LYS A 364 -0.11 8.34 11.38
C LYS A 364 -0.97 7.11 11.05
N SER A 365 -2.21 7.35 10.64
CA SER A 365 -3.22 6.33 10.33
C SER A 365 -3.29 5.94 8.86
N VAL A 366 -2.32 6.32 8.03
CA VAL A 366 -2.27 5.92 6.60
C VAL A 366 -1.78 4.49 6.39
N ARG A 367 -1.34 3.81 7.46
CA ARG A 367 -0.89 2.42 7.41
C ARG A 367 -2.09 1.50 7.29
N LYS A 368 -2.15 0.73 6.21
CA LYS A 368 -3.30 -0.11 5.89
C LYS A 368 -2.98 -1.59 6.04
N ARG A 369 -4.02 -2.38 6.33
CA ARG A 369 -3.94 -3.84 6.26
C ARG A 369 -3.85 -4.24 4.78
N GLN A 370 -3.19 -5.35 4.48
CA GLN A 370 -2.80 -5.70 3.11
C GLN A 370 -3.26 -7.11 2.74
N THR A 371 -3.53 -7.31 1.46
CA THR A 371 -3.74 -8.61 0.82
C THR A 371 -2.85 -8.73 -0.41
N ILE A 372 -2.52 -9.97 -0.78
CA ILE A 372 -1.82 -10.29 -2.02
C ILE A 372 -2.75 -11.14 -2.88
N ILE A 373 -3.10 -10.63 -4.05
CA ILE A 373 -3.80 -11.35 -5.10
C ILE A 373 -2.75 -12.07 -5.95
N VAL A 374 -2.94 -13.37 -6.20
CA VAL A 374 -2.06 -14.19 -7.03
C VAL A 374 -2.77 -14.52 -8.33
N LEU A 375 -2.11 -14.25 -9.44
CA LEU A 375 -2.57 -14.60 -10.78
C LEU A 375 -1.65 -15.64 -11.41
N ASP A 376 -2.20 -16.52 -12.23
CA ASP A 376 -1.42 -17.37 -13.13
C ASP A 376 -0.88 -16.56 -14.34
N LYS A 377 -0.11 -17.23 -15.20
CA LYS A 377 0.46 -16.63 -16.44
C LYS A 377 -0.60 -16.08 -17.41
N ASN A 378 -1.84 -16.52 -17.31
CA ASN A 378 -2.96 -16.09 -18.15
C ASN A 378 -3.82 -15.02 -17.46
N PHE A 379 -3.35 -14.48 -16.33
CA PHE A 379 -4.06 -13.51 -15.49
C PHE A 379 -5.35 -14.02 -14.84
N ASN A 380 -5.52 -15.35 -14.71
CA ASN A 380 -6.58 -15.90 -13.88
C ASN A 380 -6.21 -15.75 -12.41
N LYS A 381 -7.13 -15.23 -11.59
CA LYS A 381 -6.93 -15.17 -10.14
C LYS A 381 -7.04 -16.57 -9.53
N ILE A 382 -5.93 -17.04 -8.96
CA ILE A 382 -5.80 -18.40 -8.41
C ILE A 382 -5.67 -18.42 -6.88
N ALA A 383 -5.39 -17.27 -6.25
CA ALA A 383 -5.39 -17.11 -4.80
C ALA A 383 -5.54 -15.63 -4.40
N GLU A 384 -6.02 -15.40 -3.18
CA GLU A 384 -5.83 -14.12 -2.49
C GLU A 384 -5.54 -14.40 -1.01
N THR A 385 -4.52 -13.76 -0.45
CA THR A 385 -4.09 -14.00 0.94
C THR A 385 -3.98 -12.70 1.71
N TYR A 386 -4.63 -12.63 2.87
CA TYR A 386 -4.50 -11.53 3.82
C TYR A 386 -3.19 -11.65 4.61
N ILE A 387 -2.40 -10.57 4.64
CA ILE A 387 -1.08 -10.52 5.30
C ILE A 387 -1.01 -9.50 6.45
N GLY A 388 -2.12 -8.85 6.78
CA GLY A 388 -2.17 -7.88 7.89
C GLY A 388 -1.42 -6.58 7.60
N LYS A 389 -0.82 -5.99 8.64
CA LYS A 389 -0.13 -4.66 8.59
C LYS A 389 1.36 -4.73 8.92
N SER A 390 1.89 -5.94 9.06
CA SER A 390 3.23 -6.19 9.61
C SER A 390 4.35 -6.03 8.58
N TYR A 391 4.04 -5.63 7.34
CA TYR A 391 5.02 -5.62 6.25
C TYR A 391 5.25 -4.24 5.64
N ARG A 392 6.49 -4.00 5.16
CA ARG A 392 6.87 -2.85 4.33
C ARG A 392 6.76 -3.25 2.86
N ILE A 393 5.57 -3.11 2.29
CA ILE A 393 5.30 -3.58 0.92
C ILE A 393 6.12 -2.89 -0.17
N ILE A 394 6.66 -1.69 0.09
CA ILE A 394 7.55 -0.99 -0.84
C ILE A 394 8.87 -1.75 -1.08
N SER A 395 9.29 -2.58 -0.13
CA SER A 395 10.50 -3.39 -0.21
C SER A 395 10.18 -4.87 -0.46
N THR A 396 9.09 -5.17 -1.17
CA THR A 396 8.76 -6.55 -1.56
C THR A 396 9.66 -7.02 -2.71
N LEU A 397 10.11 -8.28 -2.66
CA LEU A 397 11.03 -8.84 -3.64
C LEU A 397 10.60 -10.25 -4.06
N VAL A 398 10.82 -10.58 -5.33
CA VAL A 398 10.66 -11.94 -5.86
C VAL A 398 12.05 -12.57 -5.96
N THR A 399 12.22 -13.77 -5.41
CA THR A 399 13.46 -14.56 -5.51
C THR A 399 13.11 -16.01 -5.89
N PRO A 400 14.08 -16.91 -6.15
CA PRO A 400 13.79 -18.32 -6.37
C PRO A 400 13.01 -18.97 -5.22
N ASP A 401 13.29 -18.55 -3.97
CA ASP A 401 12.68 -19.11 -2.77
C ASP A 401 11.21 -18.74 -2.61
N GLY A 402 10.79 -17.55 -3.06
CA GLY A 402 9.43 -17.10 -2.82
C GLY A 402 9.20 -15.62 -3.13
N LEU A 403 8.05 -15.15 -2.65
CA LEU A 403 7.79 -13.73 -2.46
C LEU A 403 8.29 -13.33 -1.06
N LEU A 404 9.31 -12.47 -1.01
CA LEU A 404 9.90 -11.97 0.21
C LEU A 404 9.18 -10.69 0.64
N LEU A 405 8.61 -10.70 1.85
CA LEU A 405 7.95 -9.55 2.46
C LEU A 405 8.79 -8.99 3.61
N ASN A 406 9.26 -7.75 3.49
CA ASN A 406 10.05 -7.08 4.53
C ASN A 406 9.21 -6.86 5.79
N ARG A 407 9.61 -7.52 6.88
CA ARG A 407 8.91 -7.48 8.17
C ARG A 407 9.20 -6.16 8.89
N ARG A 408 8.14 -5.56 9.43
CA ARG A 408 8.24 -4.44 10.37
C ARG A 408 8.59 -5.00 11.73
N GLU A 409 9.86 -4.96 12.08
CA GLU A 409 10.36 -5.30 13.40
C GLU A 409 10.91 -4.08 14.15
N PRO A 410 10.90 -4.08 15.49
CA PRO A 410 11.46 -2.99 16.29
C PRO A 410 12.99 -2.94 16.29
N ASP A 411 13.66 -4.08 16.05
CA ASP A 411 15.12 -4.14 16.01
C ASP A 411 15.64 -3.62 14.67
N GLU A 412 16.20 -2.41 14.69
CA GLU A 412 16.71 -1.74 13.49
C GLU A 412 18.11 -2.24 13.08
N SER A 413 18.77 -3.08 13.90
CA SER A 413 20.07 -3.69 13.55
C SER A 413 19.95 -4.84 12.55
N ARG A 414 18.73 -5.28 12.25
CA ARG A 414 18.46 -6.37 11.31
C ARG A 414 17.32 -6.03 10.38
N MET A 415 17.37 -6.62 9.19
CA MET A 415 16.29 -6.61 8.23
C MET A 415 15.84 -8.04 7.97
N THR A 416 14.61 -8.36 8.38
CA THR A 416 14.02 -9.68 8.12
C THR A 416 13.01 -9.62 6.99
N PHE A 417 13.07 -10.63 6.12
CA PHE A 417 12.05 -10.95 5.14
C PHE A 417 11.39 -12.27 5.51
N ASP A 418 10.06 -12.29 5.57
CA ASP A 418 9.33 -13.55 5.59
C ASP A 418 9.20 -14.07 4.14
N ILE A 419 9.47 -15.35 3.92
CA ILE A 419 9.34 -16.00 2.61
C ILE A 419 7.92 -16.57 2.50
N TYR A 420 7.19 -16.14 1.48
CA TYR A 420 5.87 -16.66 1.13
C TYR A 420 5.93 -17.50 -0.15
N GLN A 421 5.33 -18.69 -0.10
CA GLN A 421 5.18 -19.59 -1.24
C GLN A 421 3.72 -19.92 -1.49
N LEU A 422 3.37 -20.13 -2.75
CA LEU A 422 2.04 -20.59 -3.14
C LEU A 422 1.94 -22.09 -2.83
N VAL A 423 0.98 -22.46 -1.99
CA VAL A 423 0.71 -23.85 -1.61
C VAL A 423 -0.72 -24.21 -1.93
N LYS A 424 -0.96 -25.49 -2.21
CA LYS A 424 -2.31 -26.03 -2.36
C LYS A 424 -2.97 -26.12 -0.99
N ASN A 425 -4.22 -25.68 -0.90
CA ASN A 425 -5.04 -25.80 0.29
C ASN A 425 -5.52 -27.25 0.43
N GLU A 426 -5.55 -27.74 1.67
CA GLU A 426 -6.29 -28.97 1.99
C GLU A 426 -7.77 -28.57 2.00
N ILE A 427 -8.52 -29.04 0.99
CA ILE A 427 -9.96 -28.79 0.84
C ILE A 427 -10.73 -29.99 1.38
#